data_AF-A0A1H1KKW2-F1
#
_entry.id   AF-A0A1H1KKW2-F1
#
_cell.length_a   1.000
_cell.length_b   1.000
_cell.length_c   1.000
_cell.angle_alpha   90.00
_cell.angle_beta   90.00
_cell.angle_gamma   90.00
#
_symmetry.space_group_name_H-M   'P 1'
#
loop_
_entity.id
_entity.type
_entity.pdbx_description
1 polymer ?
#
loop_
_entity_poly.entity_id
_entity_poly.type
_entity_poly.pdbx_seq_one_letter_code
_entity_poly.pdbx_strand_id
1 'polypeptide(L)'
;MAVSQSQRLRRAAEKASRRKAIVAEKRKAELAMAGTRQIVDAARAPVETCAVTEGLFETGMGTVVLARKLPSGLVGASFFLVDVWCLGIKNAFFSVMTSQEFEDQMDMADQGEYPMVDADPSYVRKLLHDAAAYADQFGLTPHEDFAAVERIFGDIPLGAETFTFGKDGKPFFVAGPNDSLTRMRRILDILGKRAGADGFDYMLGIDG
;
A
#
# COMPACT_ATOMS: atom_id res chain seq x y z
N MET A 1 -49.14 23.33 -17.68
CA MET A 1 -49.07 22.99 -16.24
C MET A 1 -47.76 23.53 -15.66
N ALA A 2 -47.84 24.43 -14.69
CA ALA A 2 -46.65 25.03 -14.08
C ALA A 2 -45.95 24.03 -13.17
N VAL A 3 -44.65 23.79 -13.39
CA VAL A 3 -43.81 22.93 -12.53
C VAL A 3 -43.86 23.49 -11.11
N SER A 4 -44.22 22.65 -10.13
CA SER A 4 -44.42 23.10 -8.75
C SER A 4 -43.12 23.64 -8.15
N GLN A 5 -43.22 24.59 -7.22
CA GLN A 5 -42.07 25.19 -6.53
C GLN A 5 -41.17 24.13 -5.88
N SER A 6 -41.77 23.06 -5.34
CA SER A 6 -41.08 21.90 -4.76
C SER A 6 -40.23 21.13 -5.80
N GLN A 7 -40.77 20.91 -7.00
CA GLN A 7 -40.03 20.25 -8.09
C GLN A 7 -38.84 21.09 -8.60
N ARG A 8 -38.96 22.42 -8.58
CA ARG A 8 -37.85 23.34 -8.93
C ARG A 8 -36.73 23.32 -7.89
N LEU A 9 -37.08 23.34 -6.60
CA LEU A 9 -36.11 23.26 -5.50
C LEU A 9 -35.34 21.94 -5.51
N ARG A 10 -36.02 20.81 -5.73
CA ARG A 10 -35.37 19.49 -5.83
C ARG A 10 -34.37 19.40 -6.99
N ARG A 11 -34.74 19.88 -8.18
CA ARG A 11 -33.84 19.90 -9.35
C ARG A 11 -32.62 20.81 -9.13
N ALA A 12 -32.81 21.95 -8.47
CA ALA A 12 -31.71 22.84 -8.11
C ALA A 12 -30.75 22.19 -7.09
N ALA A 13 -31.29 21.49 -6.09
CA ALA A 13 -30.50 20.75 -5.09
C ALA A 13 -29.72 19.58 -5.72
N GLU A 14 -30.34 18.80 -6.60
CA GLU A 14 -29.66 17.71 -7.33
C GLU A 14 -28.54 18.25 -8.24
N LYS A 15 -28.76 19.38 -8.93
CA LYS A 15 -27.72 20.04 -9.75
C LYS A 15 -26.58 20.58 -8.90
N ALA A 16 -26.88 21.15 -7.74
CA ALA A 16 -25.87 21.65 -6.80
C ALA A 16 -25.03 20.50 -6.20
N SER A 17 -25.68 19.39 -5.82
CA SER A 17 -25.02 18.18 -5.32
C SER A 17 -24.08 17.56 -6.37
N ARG A 18 -24.56 17.40 -7.61
CA ARG A 18 -23.73 16.92 -8.73
C ARG A 18 -22.52 17.82 -8.99
N ARG A 19 -22.70 19.15 -8.97
CA ARG A 19 -21.59 20.09 -9.12
C ARG A 19 -20.57 19.98 -7.98
N LYS A 20 -21.04 19.81 -6.73
CA LYS A 20 -20.17 19.63 -5.57
C LYS A 20 -19.36 18.34 -5.65
N ALA A 21 -19.99 17.23 -6.09
CA ALA A 21 -19.30 15.97 -6.32
C ALA A 21 -18.21 16.09 -7.41
N ILE A 22 -18.52 16.72 -8.55
CA ILE A 22 -17.53 16.93 -9.63
C ILE A 22 -16.34 17.78 -9.16
N VAL A 23 -16.57 18.84 -8.36
CA VAL A 23 -15.49 19.68 -7.82
C VAL A 23 -14.65 18.91 -6.78
N ALA A 24 -15.28 18.10 -5.93
CA ALA A 24 -14.58 17.26 -4.96
C ALA A 24 -13.72 16.19 -5.66
N GLU A 25 -14.25 15.50 -6.67
CA GLU A 25 -13.51 14.55 -7.50
C GLU A 25 -12.35 15.22 -8.23
N LYS A 26 -12.58 16.39 -8.83
CA LYS A 26 -11.50 17.15 -9.48
C LYS A 26 -10.39 17.54 -8.49
N ARG A 27 -10.75 18.01 -7.29
CA ARG A 27 -9.78 18.37 -6.24
C ARG A 27 -9.03 17.14 -5.72
N LYS A 28 -9.71 16.00 -5.55
CA LYS A 28 -9.09 14.72 -5.17
C LYS A 28 -8.11 14.26 -6.25
N ALA A 29 -8.49 14.36 -7.52
CA ALA A 29 -7.61 14.05 -8.65
C ALA A 29 -6.40 15.01 -8.71
N GLU A 30 -6.60 16.31 -8.51
CA GLU A 30 -5.51 17.31 -8.45
C GLU A 30 -4.55 17.02 -7.29
N LEU A 31 -5.06 16.67 -6.10
CA LEU A 31 -4.24 16.26 -4.96
C LEU A 31 -3.46 14.97 -5.23
N ALA A 32 -4.11 13.96 -5.82
CA ALA A 32 -3.46 12.72 -6.21
C ALA A 32 -2.37 12.95 -7.28
N MET A 33 -2.63 13.83 -8.24
CA MET A 33 -1.64 14.25 -9.25
C MET A 33 -0.49 15.03 -8.62
N ALA A 34 -0.76 15.93 -7.68
CA ALA A 34 0.27 16.67 -6.95
C ALA A 34 1.17 15.72 -6.14
N GLY A 35 0.57 14.78 -5.40
CA GLY A 35 1.31 13.73 -4.69
C GLY A 35 2.15 12.86 -5.63
N THR A 36 1.57 12.45 -6.76
CA THR A 36 2.31 11.69 -7.80
C THR A 36 3.50 12.47 -8.34
N ARG A 37 3.34 13.78 -8.56
CA ARG A 37 4.45 14.65 -9.01
C ARG A 37 5.53 14.77 -7.95
N GLN A 38 5.17 14.93 -6.68
CA GLN A 38 6.13 14.97 -5.57
C GLN A 38 6.94 13.68 -5.48
N ILE A 39 6.32 12.51 -5.68
CA ILE A 39 7.02 11.22 -5.71
C ILE A 39 8.05 11.17 -6.84
N VAL A 40 7.66 11.58 -8.05
CA VAL A 40 8.55 11.57 -9.24
C VAL A 40 9.71 12.55 -9.07
N ASP A 41 9.46 13.72 -8.50
CA ASP A 41 10.52 14.69 -8.20
C ASP A 41 11.45 14.17 -7.10
N ALA A 42 10.90 13.53 -6.06
CA ALA A 42 11.67 12.88 -5.01
C ALA A 42 12.57 11.75 -5.52
N ALA A 43 12.10 10.96 -6.50
CA ALA A 43 12.85 9.84 -7.07
C ALA A 43 14.23 10.21 -7.66
N ARG A 44 14.46 11.49 -7.96
CA ARG A 44 15.73 12.02 -8.50
C ARG A 44 16.74 12.42 -7.41
N ALA A 45 16.29 12.52 -6.16
CA ALA A 45 17.15 12.84 -5.04
C ALA A 45 17.96 11.62 -4.57
N PRO A 46 19.08 11.78 -3.86
CA PRO A 46 19.83 10.66 -3.30
C PRO A 46 18.98 9.81 -2.34
N VAL A 47 19.17 8.49 -2.35
CA VAL A 47 18.62 7.60 -1.31
C VAL A 47 19.26 7.96 0.02
N GLU A 48 18.42 8.20 1.01
CA GLU A 48 18.82 8.49 2.40
C GLU A 48 18.69 7.23 3.26
N THR A 49 17.57 6.52 3.13
CA THR A 49 17.29 5.30 3.89
C THR A 49 16.55 4.31 3.02
N CYS A 50 16.90 3.03 3.15
CA CYS A 50 16.16 1.93 2.58
C CYS A 50 16.15 0.80 3.61
N ALA A 51 14.97 0.48 4.13
CA ALA A 51 14.85 -0.46 5.25
C ALA A 51 13.64 -1.38 5.08
N VAL A 52 13.73 -2.54 5.71
CA VAL A 52 12.67 -3.56 5.75
C VAL A 52 12.56 -4.11 7.16
N THR A 53 11.36 -4.52 7.58
CA THR A 53 11.17 -5.23 8.85
C THR A 53 12.03 -6.50 8.89
N GLU A 54 12.79 -6.67 9.97
CA GLU A 54 13.58 -7.86 10.22
C GLU A 54 12.69 -9.10 10.30
N GLY A 55 13.14 -10.22 9.73
CA GLY A 55 12.40 -11.48 9.78
C GLY A 55 11.09 -11.48 8.97
N LEU A 56 10.97 -10.64 7.93
CA LEU A 56 9.75 -10.49 7.14
C LEU A 56 9.13 -11.82 6.67
N PHE A 57 9.94 -12.80 6.30
CA PHE A 57 9.45 -14.09 5.80
C PHE A 57 9.02 -15.04 6.92
N GLU A 58 9.64 -14.90 8.09
CA GLU A 58 9.32 -15.62 9.31
C GLU A 58 8.03 -15.11 9.96
N THR A 59 7.78 -13.81 9.88
CA THR A 59 6.59 -13.15 10.45
C THR A 59 5.43 -13.05 9.47
N GLY A 60 5.74 -13.13 8.17
CA GLY A 60 4.79 -13.12 7.08
C GLY A 60 4.34 -11.73 6.63
N MET A 61 4.53 -10.70 7.46
CA MET A 61 4.09 -9.35 7.17
C MET A 61 5.00 -8.31 7.82
N GLY A 62 5.26 -7.23 7.10
CA GLY A 62 6.14 -6.17 7.60
C GLY A 62 6.16 -4.96 6.68
N THR A 63 6.96 -3.98 7.08
CA THR A 63 7.06 -2.69 6.39
C THR A 63 8.33 -2.63 5.55
N VAL A 64 8.23 -2.05 4.36
CA VAL A 64 9.36 -1.59 3.55
C VAL A 64 9.29 -0.08 3.47
N VAL A 65 10.44 0.58 3.64
CA VAL A 65 10.58 2.04 3.55
C VAL A 65 11.70 2.37 2.55
N LEU A 66 11.42 3.29 1.64
CA LEU A 66 12.44 3.98 0.85
C LEU A 66 12.30 5.48 1.03
N ALA A 67 13.34 6.12 1.54
CA ALA A 67 13.40 7.55 1.78
C ALA A 67 14.52 8.21 0.97
N ARG A 68 14.27 9.43 0.51
CA ARG A 68 15.21 10.24 -0.25
C ARG A 68 15.28 11.66 0.32
N LYS A 69 16.51 12.18 0.39
CA LYS A 69 16.78 13.53 0.90
C LYS A 69 16.57 14.59 -0.18
N LEU A 70 15.50 15.36 -0.06
CA LEU A 70 15.11 16.34 -1.07
C LEU A 70 16.03 17.58 -1.05
N PRO A 71 16.17 18.31 -2.17
CA PRO A 71 16.95 19.55 -2.21
C PRO A 71 16.49 20.64 -1.24
N SER A 72 15.23 20.59 -0.80
CA SER A 72 14.69 21.48 0.23
C SER A 72 15.20 21.19 1.65
N GLY A 73 15.89 20.06 1.86
CA GLY A 73 16.24 19.54 3.18
C GLY A 73 15.14 18.71 3.85
N LEU A 74 13.99 18.53 3.19
CA LEU A 74 12.93 17.60 3.62
C LEU A 74 13.24 16.17 3.18
N VAL A 75 12.52 15.21 3.76
CA VAL A 75 12.58 13.79 3.39
C VAL A 75 11.32 13.42 2.62
N GLY A 76 11.48 12.84 1.44
CA GLY A 76 10.40 12.17 0.72
C GLY A 76 10.49 10.67 0.94
N ALA A 77 9.49 10.07 1.58
CA ALA A 77 9.50 8.66 1.94
C ALA A 77 8.24 7.92 1.45
N SER A 78 8.47 6.75 0.85
CA SER A 78 7.42 5.79 0.53
C SER A 78 7.45 4.65 1.52
N PHE A 79 6.26 4.25 1.96
CA PHE A 79 6.03 3.19 2.93
C PHE A 79 5.12 2.14 2.30
N PHE A 80 5.49 0.87 2.45
CA PHE A 80 4.73 -0.27 1.94
C PHE A 80 4.51 -1.27 3.07
N LEU A 81 3.26 -1.67 3.31
CA LEU A 81 2.95 -2.82 4.13
C LEU A 81 2.86 -4.05 3.21
N VAL A 82 3.75 -5.00 3.41
CA VAL A 82 3.92 -6.19 2.57
C VAL A 82 3.51 -7.42 3.36
N ASP A 83 2.73 -8.29 2.73
CA ASP A 83 2.33 -9.61 3.21
C ASP A 83 2.89 -10.65 2.25
N VAL A 84 3.97 -11.30 2.67
CA VAL A 84 4.70 -12.28 1.87
C VAL A 84 4.09 -13.68 1.93
N TRP A 85 3.09 -13.88 2.80
CA TRP A 85 2.38 -15.15 2.90
C TRP A 85 1.15 -15.23 2.00
N CYS A 86 0.50 -14.11 1.68
CA CYS A 86 -0.74 -14.15 0.89
C CYS A 86 -1.01 -12.89 0.06
N LEU A 87 -1.22 -11.75 0.72
CA LEU A 87 -1.90 -10.61 0.08
C LEU A 87 -0.99 -9.72 -0.77
N GLY A 88 0.32 -9.91 -0.73
CA GLY A 88 1.26 -9.04 -1.42
C GLY A 88 1.26 -7.65 -0.80
N ILE A 89 1.07 -6.60 -1.59
CA ILE A 89 1.09 -5.21 -1.09
C ILE A 89 -0.27 -4.84 -0.48
N LYS A 90 -0.34 -4.79 0.85
CA LYS A 90 -1.57 -4.47 1.60
C LYS A 90 -1.85 -2.98 1.69
N ASN A 91 -0.80 -2.17 1.80
CA ASN A 91 -0.90 -0.72 1.86
C ASN A 91 0.33 -0.08 1.22
N ALA A 92 0.16 1.09 0.63
CA ALA A 92 1.25 1.88 0.06
C ALA A 92 0.91 3.36 0.19
N PHE A 93 1.80 4.16 0.75
CA PHE A 93 1.64 5.61 0.80
C PHE A 93 2.98 6.34 0.72
N PHE A 94 2.91 7.61 0.34
CA PHE A 94 4.06 8.51 0.27
C PHE A 94 3.81 9.73 1.14
N SER A 95 4.87 10.24 1.77
CA SER A 95 4.82 11.47 2.54
C SER A 95 6.10 12.29 2.35
N VAL A 96 5.96 13.61 2.46
CA VAL A 96 7.08 14.54 2.56
C VAL A 96 7.05 15.14 3.96
N MET A 97 8.14 14.98 4.69
CA MET A 97 8.24 15.37 6.10
C MET A 97 9.61 15.96 6.41
N THR A 98 9.76 16.54 7.59
CA THR A 98 11.07 16.99 8.08
C THR A 98 11.94 15.78 8.44
N SER A 99 13.26 15.97 8.51
CA SER A 99 14.17 14.90 8.96
C SER A 99 13.83 14.40 10.36
N GLN A 100 13.47 15.29 11.29
CA GLN A 100 13.08 14.89 12.65
C GLN A 100 11.81 14.03 12.65
N GLU A 101 10.77 14.41 11.89
CA GLU A 101 9.54 13.60 11.79
C GLU A 101 9.82 12.21 11.18
N PHE A 102 10.75 12.13 10.23
CA PHE A 102 11.16 10.87 9.64
C PHE A 102 11.94 10.00 10.64
N GLU A 103 12.90 10.58 11.35
CA GLU A 103 13.66 9.91 12.41
C GLU A 103 12.73 9.38 13.51
N ASP A 104 11.82 10.23 14.01
CA ASP A 104 10.82 9.82 15.03
C ASP A 104 9.96 8.64 14.53
N GLN A 105 9.59 8.64 13.24
CA GLN A 105 8.81 7.57 12.64
C GLN A 105 9.60 6.26 12.50
N MET A 106 10.90 6.34 12.16
CA MET A 106 11.79 5.18 12.10
C MET A 106 12.06 4.61 13.50
N ASP A 107 12.31 5.47 14.49
CA ASP A 107 12.49 5.07 15.90
C ASP A 107 11.25 4.37 16.46
N MET A 108 10.05 4.85 16.11
CA MET A 108 8.80 4.17 16.48
C MET A 108 8.66 2.81 15.81
N ALA A 109 9.10 2.66 14.55
CA ALA A 109 9.09 1.38 13.87
C ALA A 109 10.08 0.38 14.49
N ASP A 110 11.27 0.86 14.87
CA ASP A 110 12.32 0.05 15.52
C ASP A 110 11.97 -0.42 16.93
N GLN A 111 11.11 0.32 17.63
CA GLN A 111 10.56 -0.09 18.94
C GLN A 111 9.44 -1.15 18.83
N GLY A 112 9.02 -1.51 17.61
CA GLY A 112 8.06 -2.57 17.36
C GLY A 112 8.56 -3.96 17.77
N GLU A 113 7.71 -4.98 17.60
CA GLU A 113 8.08 -6.38 17.87
C GLU A 113 9.23 -6.85 16.97
N TYR A 114 9.31 -6.29 15.76
CA TYR A 114 10.36 -6.57 14.77
C TYR A 114 10.95 -5.24 14.31
N PRO A 115 12.25 -4.98 14.52
CA PRO A 115 12.89 -3.74 14.15
C PRO A 115 13.03 -3.61 12.63
N MET A 116 13.35 -2.41 12.14
CA MET A 116 13.74 -2.19 10.76
C MET A 116 15.24 -2.45 10.59
N VAL A 117 15.61 -3.07 9.48
CA VAL A 117 17.00 -3.29 9.09
C VAL A 117 17.27 -2.69 7.72
N ASP A 118 18.49 -2.16 7.55
CA ASP A 118 18.94 -1.63 6.26
C ASP A 118 18.87 -2.71 5.17
N ALA A 119 18.44 -2.31 3.98
CA ALA A 119 18.33 -3.19 2.83
C ALA A 119 18.74 -2.50 1.53
N ASP A 120 19.24 -3.27 0.57
CA ASP A 120 19.53 -2.75 -0.76
C ASP A 120 18.23 -2.29 -1.46
N PRO A 121 18.19 -1.08 -2.06
CA PRO A 121 17.02 -0.61 -2.78
C PRO A 121 16.56 -1.53 -3.92
N SER A 122 17.48 -2.19 -4.63
CA SER A 122 17.16 -3.11 -5.72
C SER A 122 16.51 -4.39 -5.18
N TYR A 123 17.03 -4.90 -4.05
CA TYR A 123 16.46 -6.03 -3.30
C TYR A 123 15.02 -5.75 -2.88
N VAL A 124 14.75 -4.64 -2.19
CA VAL A 124 13.39 -4.35 -1.72
C VAL A 124 12.43 -4.05 -2.89
N ARG A 125 12.93 -3.43 -3.97
CA ARG A 125 12.12 -3.23 -5.18
C ARG A 125 11.69 -4.57 -5.78
N LYS A 126 12.62 -5.53 -5.88
CA LYS A 126 12.33 -6.90 -6.36
C LYS A 126 11.31 -7.59 -5.45
N LEU A 127 11.51 -7.51 -4.13
CA LEU A 127 10.61 -8.07 -3.12
C LEU A 127 9.17 -7.54 -3.30
N LEU A 128 8.99 -6.22 -3.45
CA LEU A 128 7.67 -5.61 -3.63
C LEU A 128 6.97 -6.11 -4.91
N HIS A 129 7.70 -6.17 -6.03
CA HIS A 129 7.19 -6.67 -7.29
C HIS A 129 6.79 -8.14 -7.22
N ASP A 130 7.64 -8.98 -6.65
CA ASP A 130 7.36 -10.41 -6.56
C ASP A 130 6.24 -10.71 -5.56
N ALA A 131 6.15 -9.98 -4.45
CA ALA A 131 5.04 -10.10 -3.50
C ALA A 131 3.70 -9.75 -4.17
N ALA A 132 3.67 -8.68 -4.97
CA ALA A 132 2.50 -8.32 -5.76
C ALA A 132 2.16 -9.39 -6.80
N ALA A 133 3.17 -9.92 -7.51
CA ALA A 133 2.99 -10.96 -8.52
C ALA A 133 2.54 -12.29 -7.92
N TYR A 134 3.01 -12.65 -6.73
CA TYR A 134 2.56 -13.82 -6.00
C TYR A 134 1.07 -13.72 -5.65
N ALA A 135 0.63 -12.60 -5.10
CA ALA A 135 -0.78 -12.37 -4.77
C ALA A 135 -1.68 -12.38 -6.04
N ASP A 136 -1.19 -11.81 -7.14
CA ASP A 136 -1.93 -11.73 -8.41
C ASP A 136 -2.22 -13.12 -9.03
N GLN A 137 -1.34 -14.12 -8.80
CA GLN A 137 -1.61 -15.51 -9.21
C GLN A 137 -2.92 -16.06 -8.61
N PHE A 138 -3.31 -15.55 -7.45
CA PHE A 138 -4.58 -15.89 -6.78
C PHE A 138 -5.67 -14.85 -7.03
N GLY A 139 -5.48 -13.87 -7.92
CA GLY A 139 -6.45 -12.81 -8.19
C GLY A 139 -6.59 -11.77 -7.07
N LEU A 140 -5.58 -11.66 -6.21
CA LEU A 140 -5.47 -10.63 -5.20
C LEU A 140 -4.62 -9.49 -5.74
N THR A 141 -5.23 -8.33 -5.96
CA THR A 141 -4.55 -7.15 -6.50
C THR A 141 -3.83 -6.38 -5.39
N PRO A 142 -2.64 -5.82 -5.65
CA PRO A 142 -1.96 -4.94 -4.70
C PRO A 142 -2.79 -3.68 -4.39
N HIS A 143 -2.44 -2.98 -3.31
CA HIS A 143 -3.04 -1.69 -2.95
C HIS A 143 -3.04 -0.72 -4.15
N GLU A 144 -4.13 0.04 -4.32
CA GLU A 144 -4.35 0.88 -5.52
C GLU A 144 -3.25 1.93 -5.73
N ASP A 145 -2.67 2.42 -4.64
CA ASP A 145 -1.60 3.43 -4.66
C ASP A 145 -0.21 2.85 -4.94
N PHE A 146 -0.03 1.52 -4.94
CA PHE A 146 1.28 0.88 -5.06
C PHE A 146 2.06 1.38 -6.29
N ALA A 147 1.43 1.36 -7.47
CA ALA A 147 2.07 1.77 -8.73
C ALA A 147 2.47 3.26 -8.77
N ALA A 148 1.81 4.10 -7.99
CA ALA A 148 2.17 5.51 -7.87
C ALA A 148 3.31 5.71 -6.87
N VAL A 149 3.20 5.07 -5.68
CA VAL A 149 4.14 5.18 -4.56
C VAL A 149 5.50 4.53 -4.87
N GLU A 150 5.51 3.43 -5.64
CA GLU A 150 6.73 2.74 -6.11
C GLU A 150 7.58 3.62 -7.04
N ARG A 151 7.05 4.71 -7.59
CA ARG A 151 7.85 5.61 -8.46
C ARG A 151 9.00 6.29 -7.72
N ILE A 152 8.99 6.31 -6.39
CA ILE A 152 10.12 6.74 -5.55
C ILE A 152 11.43 6.01 -5.92
N PHE A 153 11.35 4.76 -6.40
CA PHE A 153 12.53 3.99 -6.76
C PHE A 153 13.24 4.57 -7.99
N GLY A 154 12.52 5.31 -8.84
CA GLY A 154 13.09 5.92 -10.04
C GLY A 154 13.76 4.87 -10.92
N ASP A 155 15.03 5.12 -11.23
CA ASP A 155 15.85 4.30 -12.13
C ASP A 155 16.58 3.14 -11.42
N ILE A 156 16.35 2.92 -10.12
CA ILE A 156 16.95 1.80 -9.38
C ILE A 156 16.48 0.49 -10.00
N PRO A 157 17.37 -0.40 -10.49
CA PRO A 157 16.94 -1.63 -11.14
C PRO A 157 16.27 -2.59 -10.14
N LEU A 158 15.55 -3.59 -10.65
CA LEU A 158 15.16 -4.72 -9.82
C LEU A 158 16.40 -5.57 -9.48
N GLY A 159 16.47 -6.04 -8.24
CA GLY A 159 17.45 -7.02 -7.81
C GLY A 159 17.30 -8.38 -8.50
N ALA A 160 18.26 -9.27 -8.27
CA ALA A 160 18.35 -10.60 -8.88
C ALA A 160 17.90 -11.73 -7.95
N GLU A 161 17.44 -11.38 -6.75
CA GLU A 161 17.07 -12.32 -5.70
C GLU A 161 15.82 -13.10 -6.07
N THR A 162 15.74 -14.32 -5.53
CA THR A 162 14.58 -15.19 -5.64
C THR A 162 14.00 -15.40 -4.26
N PHE A 163 12.70 -15.16 -4.13
CA PHE A 163 11.96 -15.26 -2.88
C PHE A 163 10.99 -16.43 -2.93
N THR A 164 10.76 -17.04 -1.78
CA THR A 164 9.72 -18.07 -1.60
C THR A 164 8.57 -17.43 -0.82
N PHE A 165 7.48 -17.14 -1.51
CA PHE A 165 6.27 -16.60 -0.90
C PHE A 165 5.33 -17.72 -0.45
N GLY A 166 4.36 -17.36 0.39
CA GLY A 166 3.51 -18.31 1.07
C GLY A 166 4.09 -18.81 2.37
N LYS A 167 3.29 -19.56 3.10
CA LYS A 167 3.69 -20.28 4.30
C LYS A 167 3.42 -21.76 4.08
N ASP A 168 4.42 -22.60 4.35
CA ASP A 168 4.32 -24.05 4.15
C ASP A 168 3.93 -24.43 2.70
N GLY A 169 4.37 -23.61 1.72
CA GLY A 169 4.16 -23.84 0.28
C GLY A 169 2.81 -23.38 -0.28
N LYS A 170 1.99 -22.66 0.50
CA LYS A 170 0.67 -22.17 0.07
C LYS A 170 0.35 -20.77 0.62
N PRO A 171 -0.66 -20.06 0.07
CA PRO A 171 -1.13 -18.83 0.65
C PRO A 171 -1.61 -19.03 2.09
N PHE A 172 -1.18 -18.16 3.00
CA PHE A 172 -1.67 -18.13 4.37
C PHE A 172 -2.23 -16.75 4.69
N PHE A 173 -3.55 -16.63 4.72
CA PHE A 173 -4.22 -15.34 4.96
C PHE A 173 -4.35 -15.08 6.47
N VAL A 174 -3.71 -14.02 6.96
CA VAL A 174 -3.93 -13.51 8.33
C VAL A 174 -4.84 -12.30 8.28
N ALA A 175 -5.99 -12.40 8.95
CA ALA A 175 -6.89 -11.28 9.13
C ALA A 175 -6.25 -10.22 10.02
N GLY A 176 -6.20 -8.97 9.55
CA GLY A 176 -5.77 -7.84 10.34
C GLY A 176 -6.88 -7.39 11.31
N PRO A 177 -6.53 -6.64 12.37
CA PRO A 177 -7.49 -6.15 13.37
C PRO A 177 -8.58 -5.24 12.80
N ASN A 178 -8.36 -4.67 11.61
CA ASN A 178 -9.27 -3.76 10.93
C ASN A 178 -9.96 -4.39 9.71
N ASP A 179 -9.77 -5.69 9.44
CA ASP A 179 -10.41 -6.35 8.31
C ASP A 179 -11.90 -6.62 8.62
N SER A 180 -12.79 -6.07 7.78
CA SER A 180 -14.22 -6.35 7.91
C SER A 180 -14.56 -7.79 7.51
N LEU A 181 -15.62 -8.35 8.09
CA LEU A 181 -16.16 -9.68 7.72
C LEU A 181 -16.38 -9.80 6.20
N THR A 182 -16.89 -8.74 5.55
CA THR A 182 -17.11 -8.72 4.10
C THR A 182 -15.80 -8.83 3.31
N ARG A 183 -14.75 -8.13 3.76
CA ARG A 183 -13.42 -8.20 3.15
C ARG A 183 -12.80 -9.58 3.31
N MET A 184 -12.85 -10.14 4.52
CA MET A 184 -12.33 -11.48 4.80
C MET A 184 -13.03 -12.54 3.94
N ARG A 185 -14.37 -12.55 3.90
CA ARG A 185 -15.14 -13.48 3.04
C ARG A 185 -14.74 -13.37 1.58
N ARG A 186 -14.60 -12.14 1.06
CA ARG A 186 -14.17 -11.93 -0.33
C ARG A 186 -12.79 -12.52 -0.60
N ILE A 187 -11.83 -12.36 0.31
CA ILE A 187 -10.48 -12.92 0.16
C ILE A 187 -10.54 -14.45 0.16
N LEU A 188 -11.25 -15.05 1.12
CA LEU A 188 -11.42 -16.50 1.20
C LEU A 188 -12.12 -17.08 -0.04
N ASP A 189 -13.14 -16.40 -0.58
CA ASP A 189 -13.81 -16.81 -1.82
C ASP A 189 -12.88 -16.77 -3.03
N ILE A 190 -12.02 -15.76 -3.10
CA ILE A 190 -11.02 -15.62 -4.17
C ILE A 190 -10.00 -16.77 -4.09
N LEU A 191 -9.45 -17.01 -2.90
CA LEU A 191 -8.49 -18.08 -2.65
C LEU A 191 -9.11 -19.46 -2.93
N GLY A 192 -10.33 -19.71 -2.43
CA GLY A 192 -11.03 -20.98 -2.67
C GLY A 192 -11.30 -21.25 -4.16
N LYS A 193 -11.58 -20.21 -4.96
CA LYS A 193 -11.76 -20.35 -6.41
C LYS A 193 -10.45 -20.58 -7.18
N ARG A 194 -9.32 -20.07 -6.68
CA ARG A 194 -8.03 -20.06 -7.41
C ARG A 194 -7.09 -21.17 -6.97
N ALA A 195 -6.96 -21.37 -5.66
CA ALA A 195 -6.11 -22.39 -5.05
C ALA A 195 -6.87 -23.70 -4.76
N GLY A 196 -8.21 -23.65 -4.68
CA GLY A 196 -9.02 -24.78 -4.21
C GLY A 196 -9.21 -24.78 -2.69
N ALA A 197 -10.10 -25.64 -2.20
CA ALA A 197 -10.49 -25.66 -0.77
C ALA A 197 -9.33 -25.93 0.19
N ASP A 198 -8.38 -26.79 -0.20
CA ASP A 198 -7.21 -27.16 0.60
C ASP A 198 -5.93 -26.42 0.16
N GLY A 199 -6.05 -25.53 -0.82
CA GLY A 199 -4.91 -24.85 -1.47
C GLY A 199 -4.40 -23.61 -0.73
N PHE A 200 -4.98 -23.26 0.42
CA PHE A 200 -4.59 -22.12 1.24
C PHE A 200 -4.96 -22.36 2.71
N ASP A 201 -4.30 -21.65 3.61
CA ASP A 201 -4.65 -21.58 5.03
C ASP A 201 -5.07 -20.18 5.41
N TYR A 202 -5.70 -20.04 6.58
CA TYR A 202 -6.05 -18.74 7.12
C TYR A 202 -6.11 -18.73 8.65
N MET A 203 -5.90 -17.53 9.21
CA MET A 203 -6.14 -17.22 10.61
C MET A 203 -7.06 -16.00 10.68
N LEU A 204 -8.29 -16.22 11.16
CA LEU A 204 -9.23 -15.14 11.44
C LEU A 204 -9.05 -14.75 12.90
N GLY A 205 -8.86 -13.46 13.19
CA GLY A 205 -8.89 -12.97 14.56
C GLY A 205 -10.20 -13.40 15.22
N ILE A 206 -10.11 -14.06 16.38
CA ILE A 206 -11.29 -14.45 17.15
C ILE A 206 -11.81 -13.14 17.78
N ASP A 207 -13.06 -12.78 17.48
CA ASP A 207 -13.77 -11.74 18.23
C ASP A 207 -13.71 -12.11 19.73
N GLY A 208 -13.10 -11.23 20.53
CA GLY A 208 -13.24 -11.25 21.99
C GLY A 208 -14.58 -10.68 22.42
#